data_AF-A0A2W6E618-F1
#
_entry.id   AF-A0A2W6E618-F1
#
_cell.length_a   1.000
_cell.length_b   1.000
_cell.length_c   1.000
_cell.angle_alpha   90.00
_cell.angle_beta   90.00
_cell.angle_gamma   90.00
#
_symmetry.space_group_name_H-M   'P 1'
#
loop_
_entity.id
_entity.type
_entity.pdbx_description
1 polymer ?
#
loop_
_entity_poly.entity_id
_entity_poly.type
_entity_poly.pdbx_seq_one_letter_code
_entity_poly.pdbx_strand_id
1 'polypeptide(L)'
;HARPDQRVAYDLSPPMGGAHDQFWAACTGVVYPRAVRSENLVHSLEHGAVWIAYNPDQVSGAALGALTARVEGKPYTVMSPYPGLDRPISLQSWGHQLRLDTADDPRIDQFIAALRTNRYTHPESGASCQALGPGEFDQDNPPPFDPTPPGPPGPKVLAVNAPPQDRGGK
;
A
#
# COMPACT_ATOMS: atom_id res chain seq x y z
N HIS A 1 -9.39 -8.78 -5.66
CA HIS A 1 -9.47 -8.33 -4.25
C HIS A 1 -9.48 -9.52 -3.28
N ALA A 2 -8.76 -9.40 -2.17
CA ALA A 2 -8.87 -10.24 -0.98
C ALA A 2 -9.98 -9.69 -0.08
N ARG A 3 -10.58 -10.56 0.74
CA ARG A 3 -11.57 -10.15 1.73
C ARG A 3 -10.88 -9.54 2.98
N PRO A 4 -11.62 -8.80 3.83
CA PRO A 4 -11.08 -8.24 5.07
C PRO A 4 -10.50 -9.29 6.04
N ASP A 5 -11.02 -10.52 6.03
CA ASP A 5 -10.57 -11.65 6.87
C ASP A 5 -9.39 -12.43 6.28
N GLN A 6 -8.90 -12.05 5.08
CA GLN A 6 -7.83 -12.75 4.37
C GLN A 6 -6.51 -11.99 4.46
N ARG A 7 -5.40 -12.72 4.36
CA ARG A 7 -4.04 -12.18 4.29
C ARG A 7 -3.43 -12.53 2.94
N VAL A 8 -2.68 -11.58 2.36
CA VAL A 8 -1.95 -11.83 1.11
C VAL A 8 -0.49 -12.15 1.42
N ALA A 9 -0.02 -13.26 0.85
CA ALA A 9 1.39 -13.65 0.90
C ALA A 9 2.19 -12.85 -0.14
N TYR A 10 2.61 -11.64 0.21
CA TYR A 10 3.43 -10.80 -0.66
C TYR A 10 4.89 -11.26 -0.71
N ASP A 11 5.48 -11.21 -1.91
CA ASP A 11 6.89 -11.53 -2.12
C ASP A 11 7.84 -10.43 -1.60
N LEU A 12 7.31 -9.20 -1.40
CA LEU A 12 8.06 -8.03 -0.93
C LEU A 12 7.40 -7.43 0.31
N SER A 13 8.24 -6.92 1.21
CA SER A 13 7.85 -6.24 2.44
C SER A 13 8.55 -4.88 2.55
N PRO A 14 7.83 -3.74 2.48
CA PRO A 14 6.40 -3.59 2.24
C PRO A 14 6.01 -3.99 0.82
N PRO A 15 4.74 -4.38 0.57
CA PRO A 15 4.26 -4.73 -0.75
C PRO A 15 4.09 -3.49 -1.65
N MET A 16 4.34 -3.66 -2.94
CA MET A 16 4.21 -2.61 -3.96
C MET A 16 3.09 -2.87 -4.97
N GLY A 17 2.21 -3.85 -4.73
CA GLY A 17 1.16 -4.26 -5.66
C GLY A 17 0.71 -5.71 -5.44
N GLY A 18 -0.19 -6.18 -6.30
CA GLY A 18 -0.71 -7.55 -6.26
C GLY A 18 -2.12 -7.62 -5.67
N ALA A 19 -2.55 -8.82 -5.23
CA ALA A 19 -3.85 -8.98 -4.57
C ALA A 19 -3.91 -8.10 -3.31
N HIS A 20 -5.06 -7.49 -3.07
CA HIS A 20 -5.23 -6.47 -2.03
C HIS A 20 -6.72 -6.36 -1.66
N ASP A 21 -7.07 -5.64 -0.60
CA ASP A 21 -8.44 -5.58 -0.08
C ASP A 21 -9.38 -4.85 -1.04
N GLN A 22 -10.69 -5.06 -1.01
CA GLN A 22 -11.63 -4.25 -1.81
C GLN A 22 -11.78 -2.82 -1.29
N PHE A 23 -11.39 -2.54 -0.05
CA PHE A 23 -11.44 -1.21 0.55
C PHE A 23 -10.05 -0.59 0.61
N TRP A 24 -9.87 0.59 0.01
CA TRP A 24 -8.61 1.31 0.06
C TRP A 24 -8.42 2.08 1.37
N ALA A 25 -7.15 2.24 1.77
CA ALA A 25 -6.80 3.20 2.79
C ALA A 25 -6.91 4.62 2.20
N ALA A 26 -7.49 5.56 2.95
CA ALA A 26 -7.56 6.95 2.52
C ALA A 26 -6.14 7.47 2.20
N CYS A 27 -5.99 8.05 1.01
CA CYS A 27 -4.71 8.49 0.43
C CYS A 27 -4.75 9.95 -0.01
N THR A 28 -5.53 10.77 0.69
CA THR A 28 -5.70 12.21 0.45
C THR A 28 -4.60 13.06 1.11
N GLY A 29 -3.44 12.49 1.38
CA GLY A 29 -2.38 13.12 2.17
C GLY A 29 -2.47 12.78 3.65
N VAL A 30 -2.85 11.53 3.95
CA VAL A 30 -3.06 11.04 5.33
C VAL A 30 -1.76 10.50 5.91
N VAL A 31 -1.44 10.94 7.13
CA VAL A 31 -0.38 10.37 7.96
C VAL A 31 -1.02 9.52 9.05
N TYR A 32 -0.97 8.20 8.91
CA TYR A 32 -1.49 7.28 9.91
C TYR A 32 -0.51 7.18 11.08
N PRO A 33 -0.97 7.41 12.33
CA PRO A 33 -0.11 7.34 13.51
C PRO A 33 0.21 5.90 13.94
N ARG A 34 -0.48 4.91 13.37
CA ARG A 34 -0.34 3.48 13.67
C ARG A 34 -0.14 2.69 12.39
N ALA A 35 0.47 1.52 12.51
CA ALA A 35 0.71 0.66 11.37
C ALA A 35 -0.63 0.13 10.83
N VAL A 36 -0.82 0.24 9.51
CA VAL A 36 -2.06 -0.08 8.82
C VAL A 36 -1.91 -1.39 8.06
N ARG A 37 -2.97 -2.17 7.98
CA ARG A 37 -3.03 -3.39 7.17
C ARG A 37 -2.58 -3.12 5.73
N SER A 38 -1.61 -3.89 5.26
CA SER A 38 -0.96 -3.62 3.98
C SER A 38 -1.89 -3.79 2.78
N GLU A 39 -2.82 -4.73 2.81
CA GLU A 39 -3.79 -4.96 1.75
C GLU A 39 -4.67 -3.73 1.45
N ASN A 40 -4.96 -2.89 2.45
CA ASN A 40 -5.73 -1.65 2.24
C ASN A 40 -4.85 -0.56 1.60
N LEU A 41 -3.58 -0.47 2.00
CA LEU A 41 -2.62 0.47 1.41
C LEU A 41 -2.21 0.07 -0.02
N VAL A 42 -2.14 -1.22 -0.33
CA VAL A 42 -1.86 -1.72 -1.69
C VAL A 42 -2.98 -1.34 -2.65
N HIS A 43 -4.24 -1.35 -2.21
CA HIS A 43 -5.35 -0.81 -3.01
C HIS A 43 -5.11 0.67 -3.36
N SER A 44 -4.71 1.49 -2.38
CA SER A 44 -4.37 2.90 -2.64
C SER A 44 -3.29 3.05 -3.74
N LEU A 45 -2.33 2.11 -3.83
CA LEU A 45 -1.34 2.10 -4.91
C LEU A 45 -1.98 1.81 -6.28
N GLU A 46 -2.99 0.95 -6.35
CA GLU A 46 -3.75 0.68 -7.58
C GLU A 46 -4.42 1.95 -8.14
N HIS A 47 -4.84 2.84 -7.24
CA HIS A 47 -5.40 4.16 -7.56
C HIS A 47 -4.33 5.21 -7.93
N GLY A 48 -3.05 4.84 -7.90
CA GLY A 48 -1.93 5.72 -8.25
C GLY A 48 -1.36 6.51 -7.07
N ALA A 49 -1.64 6.09 -5.83
CA ALA A 49 -1.02 6.69 -4.66
C ALA A 49 0.46 6.29 -4.52
N VAL A 50 1.18 7.13 -3.78
CA VAL A 50 2.49 6.79 -3.22
C VAL A 50 2.34 6.58 -1.71
N TRP A 51 2.72 5.40 -1.23
CA TRP A 51 2.81 5.10 0.18
C TRP A 51 4.24 5.26 0.68
N ILE A 52 4.44 6.10 1.69
CA ILE A 52 5.69 6.22 2.44
C ILE A 52 5.58 5.38 3.71
N ALA A 53 6.25 4.24 3.73
CA ALA A 53 6.46 3.42 4.91
C ALA A 53 7.75 3.84 5.62
N TYR A 54 7.73 3.92 6.96
CA TYR A 54 8.92 4.21 7.75
C TYR A 54 9.09 3.22 8.90
N ASN A 55 10.34 2.92 9.28
CA ASN A 55 10.63 2.17 10.49
C ASN A 55 10.45 3.09 11.72
N PRO A 56 9.47 2.83 12.61
CA PRO A 56 9.21 3.69 13.76
C PRO A 56 10.33 3.68 14.81
N ASP A 57 11.20 2.66 14.80
CA ASP A 57 12.35 2.55 15.72
C ASP A 57 13.58 3.35 15.23
N GLN A 58 13.59 3.76 13.96
CA GLN A 58 14.74 4.45 13.32
C GLN A 58 14.40 5.87 12.86
N VAL A 59 13.12 6.16 12.58
CA VAL A 59 12.69 7.45 12.05
C VAL A 59 11.81 8.18 13.06
N SER A 60 12.36 9.27 13.62
CA SER A 60 11.69 10.13 14.60
C SER A 60 12.09 11.60 14.41
N GLY A 61 11.47 12.50 15.18
CA GLY A 61 11.86 13.91 15.25
C GLY A 61 11.86 14.60 13.88
N ALA A 62 12.96 15.28 13.54
CA ALA A 62 13.07 16.04 12.30
C ALA A 62 12.93 15.17 11.03
N ALA A 63 13.43 13.93 11.04
CA ALA A 63 13.30 13.02 9.91
C ALA A 63 11.84 12.65 9.67
N LEU A 64 11.10 12.32 10.74
CA LEU A 64 9.66 12.05 10.66
C LEU A 64 8.90 13.28 10.15
N GLY A 65 9.20 14.47 10.68
CA GLY A 65 8.60 15.72 10.22
C GLY A 65 8.84 16.01 8.73
N ALA A 66 10.04 15.72 8.23
CA ALA A 66 10.38 15.90 6.81
C ALA A 66 9.60 14.94 5.89
N LEU A 67 9.28 13.73 6.34
CA LEU A 67 8.42 12.80 5.62
C LEU A 67 6.95 13.20 5.70
N THR A 68 6.48 13.59 6.89
CA THR A 68 5.11 14.09 7.12
C THR A 68 4.79 15.27 6.20
N ALA A 69 5.70 16.23 6.07
CA ALA A 69 5.53 17.39 5.18
C ALA A 69 5.42 17.04 3.69
N ARG A 70 5.83 15.82 3.29
CA ARG A 70 5.66 15.31 1.92
C ARG A 70 4.30 14.67 1.69
N VAL A 71 3.57 14.33 2.74
CA VAL A 71 2.29 13.63 2.67
C VAL A 71 1.14 14.53 3.06
N GLU A 72 1.26 15.27 4.17
CA GLU A 72 0.14 15.97 4.79
C GLU A 72 -0.61 16.89 3.80
N GLY A 73 -1.90 16.58 3.60
CA GLY A 73 -2.79 17.33 2.72
C GLY A 73 -2.48 17.21 1.22
N LYS A 74 -1.56 16.34 0.80
CA LYS A 74 -1.21 16.12 -0.61
C LYS A 74 -1.94 14.88 -1.14
N PRO A 75 -2.94 15.04 -2.03
CA PRO A 75 -3.68 13.91 -2.58
C PRO A 75 -2.77 12.88 -3.28
N TYR A 76 -3.22 11.63 -3.27
CA TYR A 76 -2.48 10.46 -3.78
C TYR A 76 -1.14 10.25 -3.08
N THR A 77 -1.04 10.66 -1.82
CA THR A 77 0.07 10.29 -0.95
C THR A 77 -0.48 9.84 0.39
N VAL A 78 0.24 8.91 1.01
CA VAL A 78 -0.13 8.33 2.29
C VAL A 78 1.12 7.90 3.02
N MET A 79 1.12 7.97 4.35
CA MET A 79 2.24 7.56 5.19
C MET A 79 1.76 6.73 6.38
N SER A 80 2.52 5.70 6.73
CA SER A 80 2.26 4.92 7.94
C SER A 80 3.56 4.29 8.47
N PRO A 81 3.68 4.04 9.79
CA PRO A 81 4.78 3.24 10.30
C PRO A 81 4.67 1.80 9.81
N TYR A 82 5.81 1.17 9.59
CA TYR A 82 5.94 -0.24 9.23
C TYR A 82 6.94 -0.90 10.20
N PRO A 83 6.46 -1.46 11.33
CA PRO A 83 7.30 -2.13 12.31
C PRO A 83 8.09 -3.28 11.69
N GLY A 84 9.38 -3.37 12.03
CA GLY A 84 10.27 -4.40 11.47
C GLY A 84 10.77 -4.13 10.06
N LEU A 85 10.54 -2.94 9.49
CA LEU A 85 11.11 -2.53 8.21
C LEU A 85 12.65 -2.56 8.27
N ASP A 86 13.28 -3.23 7.33
CA ASP A 86 14.73 -3.47 7.29
C ASP A 86 15.56 -2.22 7.00
N ARG A 87 14.93 -1.20 6.41
CA ARG A 87 15.50 0.13 6.15
C ARG A 87 14.70 1.22 6.86
N PRO A 88 15.30 2.40 7.13
CA PRO A 88 14.57 3.51 7.74
C PRO A 88 13.31 3.89 6.96
N ILE A 89 13.38 3.93 5.63
CA ILE A 89 12.32 4.45 4.77
C ILE A 89 12.13 3.54 3.56
N SER A 90 10.89 3.32 3.15
CA SER A 90 10.54 2.67 1.89
C SER A 90 9.34 3.39 1.27
N LEU A 91 9.44 3.75 -0.01
CA LEU A 91 8.33 4.27 -0.81
C LEU A 91 7.79 3.17 -1.72
N GLN A 92 6.47 3.11 -1.84
CA GLN A 92 5.76 2.19 -2.72
C GLN A 92 4.84 2.97 -3.65
N SER A 93 4.84 2.56 -4.92
CA SER A 93 3.77 2.83 -5.88
C SER A 93 3.51 1.53 -6.63
N TRP A 94 2.44 1.43 -7.42
CA TRP A 94 2.10 0.16 -8.06
C TRP A 94 3.26 -0.38 -8.93
N GLY A 95 3.81 -1.54 -8.57
CA GLY A 95 4.95 -2.17 -9.25
C GLY A 95 6.31 -1.52 -8.98
N HIS A 96 6.40 -0.50 -8.12
CA HIS A 96 7.61 0.27 -7.88
C HIS A 96 7.94 0.40 -6.39
N GLN A 97 9.20 0.23 -6.03
CA GLN A 97 9.68 0.39 -4.66
C GLN A 97 11.03 1.12 -4.62
N LEU A 98 11.17 2.02 -3.65
CA LEU A 98 12.42 2.72 -3.35
C LEU A 98 12.71 2.63 -1.86
N ARG A 99 13.79 1.94 -1.47
CA ARG A 99 14.28 1.87 -0.07
C ARG A 99 15.42 2.86 0.14
N LEU A 100 15.40 3.56 1.28
CA LEU A 100 16.30 4.66 1.59
C LEU A 100 16.75 4.64 3.06
N ASP A 101 17.90 5.23 3.31
CA ASP A 101 18.49 5.33 4.64
C ASP A 101 18.20 6.67 5.34
N THR A 102 17.87 7.74 4.59
CA THR A 102 17.67 9.08 5.16
C THR A 102 16.46 9.81 4.57
N ALA A 103 15.85 10.70 5.37
CA ALA A 103 14.63 11.44 5.02
C ALA A 103 14.88 12.70 4.16
N ASP A 104 16.14 13.08 3.99
CA ASP A 104 16.62 14.18 3.15
C ASP A 104 17.07 13.71 1.75
N ASP A 105 17.03 12.40 1.48
CA ASP A 105 17.42 11.86 0.18
C ASP A 105 16.52 12.43 -0.94
N PRO A 106 17.10 13.12 -1.94
CA PRO A 106 16.32 13.78 -2.99
C PRO A 106 15.51 12.80 -3.86
N ARG A 107 15.84 11.51 -3.83
CA ARG A 107 15.10 10.48 -4.57
C ARG A 107 13.68 10.28 -4.06
N ILE A 108 13.37 10.69 -2.83
CA ILE A 108 11.99 10.69 -2.30
C ILE A 108 11.10 11.56 -3.19
N ASP A 109 11.52 12.81 -3.42
CA ASP A 109 10.74 13.77 -4.20
C ASP A 109 10.70 13.38 -5.69
N GLN A 110 11.79 12.80 -6.21
CA GLN A 110 11.82 12.25 -7.57
C GLN A 110 10.84 11.09 -7.75
N PHE A 111 10.76 10.17 -6.78
CA PHE A 111 9.84 9.03 -6.82
C PHE A 111 8.39 9.50 -6.78
N ILE A 112 8.06 10.41 -5.88
CA ILE A 112 6.72 11.00 -5.79
C ILE A 112 6.35 11.69 -7.11
N ALA A 113 7.25 12.51 -7.65
CA ALA A 113 7.00 13.24 -8.91
C ALA A 113 6.80 12.30 -10.11
N ALA A 114 7.55 11.20 -10.18
CA ALA A 114 7.51 10.28 -11.31
C ALA A 114 6.28 9.35 -11.32
N LEU A 115 5.80 8.94 -10.14
CA LEU A 115 4.87 7.82 -10.01
C LEU A 115 3.47 8.23 -9.53
N ARG A 116 3.37 9.26 -8.69
CA ARG A 116 2.08 9.69 -8.16
C ARG A 116 1.14 10.07 -9.31
N THR A 117 -0.03 9.43 -9.39
CA THR A 117 -1.05 9.65 -10.43
C THR A 117 -0.57 9.46 -11.87
N ASN A 118 0.58 8.80 -12.08
CA ASN A 118 1.07 8.54 -13.43
C ASN A 118 0.27 7.41 -14.06
N ARG A 119 -0.66 7.78 -14.95
CA ARG A 119 -1.61 6.89 -15.63
C ARG A 119 -1.01 5.69 -16.38
N TYR A 120 0.31 5.65 -16.57
CA TYR A 120 1.00 4.55 -17.24
C TYR A 120 1.61 3.53 -16.27
N THR A 121 1.53 3.78 -14.96
CA THR A 121 2.24 3.00 -13.93
C THR A 121 1.32 2.31 -12.93
N HIS A 122 0.00 2.56 -13.00
CA HIS A 122 -0.98 1.91 -12.13
C HIS A 122 -2.27 1.55 -12.89
N PRO A 123 -3.06 0.57 -12.41
CA PRO A 123 -4.22 0.04 -13.13
C PRO A 123 -5.44 0.97 -13.19
N GLU A 124 -5.75 1.69 -12.11
CA GLU A 124 -7.01 2.44 -11.99
C GLU A 124 -6.81 3.96 -12.02
N SER A 125 -6.46 4.47 -13.20
CA SER A 125 -6.29 5.90 -13.46
C SER A 125 -7.56 6.71 -13.16
N GLY A 126 -7.49 7.62 -12.19
CA GLY A 126 -8.58 8.53 -11.82
C GLY A 126 -9.50 8.01 -10.71
N ALA A 127 -9.21 6.84 -10.12
CA ALA A 127 -9.93 6.32 -8.97
C ALA A 127 -9.78 7.21 -7.73
N SER A 128 -10.80 7.19 -6.86
CA SER A 128 -10.85 8.06 -5.68
C SER A 128 -9.85 7.62 -4.61
N CYS A 129 -9.25 8.60 -3.93
CA CYS A 129 -8.44 8.38 -2.72
C CYS A 129 -9.17 8.72 -1.42
N GLN A 130 -10.43 9.16 -1.50
CA GLN A 130 -11.18 9.69 -0.36
C GLN A 130 -11.42 8.64 0.73
N ALA A 131 -11.62 9.08 1.96
CA ALA A 131 -12.05 8.18 3.01
C ALA A 131 -13.40 7.54 2.67
N LEU A 132 -13.49 6.23 2.89
CA LEU A 132 -14.69 5.43 2.68
C LEU A 132 -15.66 5.58 3.86
N GLY A 133 -15.13 5.54 5.08
CA GLY A 133 -15.88 5.73 6.31
C GLY A 133 -16.20 4.42 7.05
N PRO A 134 -16.91 4.51 8.20
CA PRO A 134 -17.22 3.36 9.03
C PRO A 134 -18.03 2.29 8.30
N GLY A 135 -17.63 1.03 8.45
CA GLY A 135 -18.23 -0.13 7.76
C GLY A 135 -17.45 -0.59 6.52
N GLU A 136 -16.53 0.25 6.02
CA GLU A 136 -15.62 -0.06 4.93
C GLU A 136 -14.16 0.11 5.43
N PHE A 137 -13.50 1.22 5.08
CA PHE A 137 -12.23 1.63 5.69
C PHE A 137 -12.42 2.88 6.55
N ASP A 138 -12.29 2.70 7.87
CA ASP A 138 -12.27 3.80 8.84
C ASP A 138 -10.85 4.36 8.97
N GLN A 139 -10.65 5.60 8.53
CA GLN A 139 -9.35 6.28 8.58
C GLN A 139 -8.86 6.52 10.01
N ASP A 140 -9.77 6.77 10.96
CA ASP A 140 -9.43 7.08 12.34
C ASP A 140 -9.20 5.81 13.16
N ASN A 141 -9.81 4.70 12.73
CA ASN A 141 -9.59 3.37 13.29
C ASN A 141 -9.28 2.32 12.21
N PRO A 142 -8.10 2.42 11.55
CA PRO A 142 -7.78 1.56 10.43
C PRO A 142 -7.56 0.10 10.89
N PRO A 143 -7.87 -0.89 10.03
CA PRO A 143 -7.51 -2.28 10.28
C PRO A 143 -6.01 -2.41 10.62
N PRO A 144 -5.65 -3.11 11.71
CA PRO A 144 -4.29 -3.12 12.21
C PRO A 144 -3.36 -3.86 11.24
N PHE A 145 -2.13 -3.37 11.14
CA PHE A 145 -1.05 -4.14 10.52
C PHE A 145 -0.84 -5.47 11.26
N ASP A 146 -0.64 -6.54 10.48
CA ASP A 146 -0.29 -7.85 11.00
C ASP A 146 1.15 -8.20 10.55
N PRO A 147 2.13 -8.15 11.48
CA PRO A 147 3.54 -8.40 11.17
C PRO A 147 3.86 -9.88 10.99
N THR A 148 2.92 -10.79 11.26
CA THR A 148 3.17 -12.22 11.14
C THR A 148 3.47 -12.55 9.68
N PRO A 149 4.51 -13.37 9.42
CA PRO A 149 4.73 -13.91 8.09
C PRO A 149 3.43 -14.55 7.62
N PRO A 150 2.94 -14.21 6.41
CA PRO A 150 1.80 -14.90 5.86
C PRO A 150 2.13 -16.39 5.81
N GLY A 151 1.11 -17.23 5.99
CA GLY A 151 1.27 -18.68 5.82
C GLY A 151 1.92 -19.00 4.47
N PRO A 152 2.40 -20.25 4.27
CA PRO A 152 3.06 -20.65 3.02
C PRO A 152 2.27 -20.14 1.82
N PRO A 153 2.94 -19.61 0.77
CA PRO A 153 2.30 -18.83 -0.27
C PRO A 153 1.04 -19.54 -0.75
N GLY A 154 -0.11 -18.93 -0.46
CA GLY A 154 -1.39 -19.42 -0.96
C GLY A 154 -1.34 -19.47 -2.48
N PRO A 155 -2.21 -20.27 -3.13
CA PRO A 155 -2.28 -20.29 -4.58
C PRO A 155 -2.42 -18.85 -5.07
N LYS A 156 -1.50 -18.43 -5.96
CA LYS A 156 -1.58 -17.14 -6.66
C LYS A 156 -2.99 -17.05 -7.21
N VAL A 157 -3.80 -16.10 -6.74
CA VAL A 157 -5.20 -15.97 -7.18
C VAL A 157 -5.18 -15.53 -8.64
N LEU A 158 -5.06 -16.49 -9.55
CA LEU A 158 -5.44 -16.34 -10.94
C LEU A 158 -6.96 -16.54 -10.97
N ALA A 159 -7.70 -15.44 -10.92
CA ALA A 159 -9.12 -15.48 -11.24
C ALA A 159 -9.28 -15.19 -12.73
N VAL A 160 -9.57 -16.23 -13.53
CA VAL A 160 -10.48 -16.09 -14.68
C VAL A 160 -11.08 -17.47 -15.02
N ASN A 161 -12.40 -17.46 -15.13
CA ASN A 161 -13.27 -18.57 -15.49
C ASN A 161 -12.76 -19.39 -16.69
N ALA A 162 -12.74 -20.71 -16.55
CA ALA A 162 -12.85 -21.63 -17.68
C ALA A 162 -14.18 -22.41 -17.54
N PRO A 163 -14.98 -22.55 -18.60
CA PRO A 163 -16.28 -23.23 -18.52
C PRO A 163 -16.08 -24.73 -18.25
N PRO A 164 -17.11 -25.45 -17.76
CA PRO A 164 -17.02 -26.88 -17.56
C PRO A 164 -16.77 -27.56 -18.91
N GLN A 165 -15.63 -28.26 -19.01
CA GLN A 165 -15.41 -29.25 -20.07
C GLN A 165 -16.32 -30.43 -19.78
N ASP A 166 -17.46 -30.46 -20.46
CA ASP A 166 -18.29 -31.65 -20.60
C ASP A 166 -17.44 -32.77 -21.22
N ARG A 167 -17.18 -33.81 -20.43
CA ARG A 167 -16.78 -35.13 -20.95
C ARG A 167 -17.92 -36.09 -20.64
N GLY A 168 -18.81 -36.29 -21.60
CA GLY A 168 -19.94 -37.18 -21.44
C GLY A 168 -20.63 -37.62 -22.73
N GLY A 169 -20.00 -38.53 -23.49
CA GLY A 169 -20.73 -39.69 -24.03
C GLY A 169 -21.09 -39.74 -25.52
N LYS A 170 -20.57 -40.81 -26.15
CA LYS A 170 -20.92 -41.51 -27.41
C LYS A 170 -20.51 -40.88 -28.73
#